data_AF-A0A3P6TH50-F1
#
_entry.id   AF-A0A3P6TH50-F1
#
_cell.length_a   1.000
_cell.length_b   1.000
_cell.length_c   1.000
_cell.angle_alpha   90.00
_cell.angle_beta   90.00
_cell.angle_gamma   90.00
#
_symmetry.space_group_name_H-M   'P 1'
#
loop_
_entity.id
_entity.type
_entity.pdbx_description
1 polymer ?
#
loop_
_entity_poly.entity_id
_entity_poly.type
_entity_poly.pdbx_seq_one_letter_code
_entity_poly.pdbx_strand_id
1 'polypeptide(L)'
;MSKLMQRKPFSAEERLVQWTNFAVQNGALDVLHVEGSRMNAVLYFNIDVIAFILLTMCLLSTGVAKLLLAIRRRYIIEKMKQN
;
A
#
# COMPACT_ATOMS: atom_id res chain seq x y z
N MET A 1 -11.75 -51.31 14.46
CA MET A 1 -11.59 -49.89 14.10
C MET A 1 -12.53 -48.93 14.84
N SER A 2 -13.80 -49.28 15.15
CA SER A 2 -14.76 -48.37 15.83
C SER A 2 -14.36 -47.92 17.26
N LYS A 3 -13.69 -48.78 18.06
CA LYS A 3 -13.26 -48.43 19.44
C LYS A 3 -12.16 -47.36 19.52
N LEU A 4 -11.36 -47.17 18.46
CA LEU A 4 -10.30 -46.16 18.42
C LEU A 4 -10.83 -44.75 18.12
N MET A 5 -11.98 -44.64 17.43
CA MET A 5 -12.62 -43.36 17.10
C MET A 5 -13.47 -42.80 18.25
N GLN A 6 -13.97 -43.65 19.14
CA GLN A 6 -14.80 -43.22 20.28
C GLN A 6 -13.98 -42.62 21.43
N ARG A 7 -12.71 -43.02 21.57
CA ARG A 7 -11.78 -42.42 22.52
C ARG A 7 -10.86 -41.51 21.74
N LYS A 8 -11.25 -40.25 21.52
CA LYS A 8 -10.33 -39.19 21.06
C LYS A 8 -9.09 -39.29 21.95
N PRO A 9 -7.94 -39.78 21.46
CA PRO A 9 -6.86 -40.26 22.32
C PRO A 9 -6.06 -39.13 22.99
N PHE A 10 -6.48 -37.88 22.78
CA PHE A 10 -5.82 -36.67 23.24
C PHE A 10 -6.86 -35.63 23.62
N SER A 11 -6.59 -34.91 24.71
CA SER A 11 -7.35 -33.74 25.13
C SER A 11 -7.33 -32.65 24.05
N ALA A 12 -8.23 -31.67 24.13
CA ALA A 12 -8.23 -30.56 23.18
C ALA A 12 -6.91 -29.76 23.22
N GLU A 13 -6.32 -29.64 24.41
CA GLU A 13 -5.05 -28.96 24.64
C GLU A 13 -3.87 -29.71 24.00
N GLU A 14 -3.76 -31.02 24.23
CA GLU A 14 -2.69 -31.84 23.63
C GLU A 14 -2.74 -31.80 22.11
N ARG A 15 -3.96 -31.78 21.55
CA ARG A 15 -4.15 -31.68 20.11
C ARG A 15 -3.70 -30.31 19.60
N LEU A 16 -4.05 -29.22 20.29
CA LEU A 16 -3.60 -27.87 19.94
C LEU A 16 -2.08 -27.78 19.93
N VAL A 17 -1.41 -28.32 20.96
CA VAL A 17 0.05 -28.34 21.07
C VAL A 17 0.68 -29.15 19.91
N GLN A 18 0.14 -30.32 19.60
CA GLN A 18 0.65 -31.14 18.49
C GLN A 18 0.50 -30.46 17.13
N TRP A 19 -0.65 -29.84 16.83
CA TRP A 19 -0.85 -29.11 15.58
C TRP A 19 0.04 -27.87 15.47
N THR A 20 0.24 -27.17 16.59
CA THR A 20 1.13 -26.00 16.64
C THR A 20 2.58 -26.42 16.39
N ASN A 21 3.07 -27.46 17.08
CA ASN A 21 4.41 -28.00 16.86
C ASN A 21 4.60 -28.55 15.44
N PHE A 22 3.58 -29.21 14.89
CA PHE A 22 3.61 -29.68 13.50
C PHE A 22 3.72 -28.52 12.51
N ALA A 23 2.95 -27.45 12.70
CA ALA A 23 3.02 -26.26 11.84
C ALA A 23 4.38 -25.54 11.96
N VAL A 24 4.99 -25.51 13.14
CA VAL A 24 6.34 -24.94 13.33
C VAL A 24 7.41 -25.81 12.68
N GLN A 25 7.34 -27.14 12.82
CA GLN A 25 8.34 -28.08 12.29
C GLN A 25 8.31 -28.21 10.76
N ASN A 26 7.13 -28.09 10.14
CA ASN A 26 6.97 -28.22 8.69
C ASN A 26 7.13 -26.88 7.95
N GLY A 27 7.53 -25.82 8.66
CA GLY A 27 7.67 -24.48 8.11
C GLY A 27 6.37 -23.68 8.17
N ALA A 28 6.50 -22.37 8.36
CA ALA A 28 5.36 -21.47 8.39
C ALA A 28 4.54 -21.65 7.10
N LEU A 29 3.22 -21.85 7.25
CA LEU A 29 2.28 -21.84 6.13
C LEU A 29 2.58 -20.61 5.26
N ASP A 30 2.61 -20.76 3.94
CA ASP A 30 2.78 -19.61 3.02
C ASP A 30 1.75 -18.49 3.31
N VAL A 31 0.56 -18.86 3.80
CA VAL A 31 -0.50 -17.93 4.24
C VAL A 31 -0.13 -17.11 5.49
N LEU A 32 0.80 -17.61 6.32
CA LEU A 32 1.27 -16.94 7.54
C LEU A 32 2.55 -16.13 7.31
N HIS A 33 3.10 -16.13 6.09
CA HIS A 33 4.21 -15.27 5.74
C HIS A 33 3.70 -13.83 5.55
N VAL A 34 4.36 -12.89 6.23
CA VAL A 34 4.06 -11.46 6.07
C VAL A 34 4.55 -11.05 4.68
N GLU A 35 3.63 -10.91 3.73
CA GLU A 35 3.90 -10.47 2.35
C GLU A 35 4.66 -9.13 2.29
N GLY A 36 4.50 -8.29 3.31
CA GLY A 36 5.26 -7.05 3.48
C GLY A 36 6.79 -7.25 3.58
N SER A 37 7.27 -8.40 4.08
CA SER A 37 8.71 -8.67 4.22
C SER A 37 9.40 -8.97 2.88
N ARG A 38 8.64 -9.34 1.84
CA ARG A 38 9.15 -9.62 0.49
C ARG A 38 8.89 -8.47 -0.49
N MET A 39 8.16 -7.46 -0.03
CA MET A 39 7.77 -6.32 -0.84
C MET A 39 8.96 -5.37 -0.98
N ASN A 40 9.29 -4.97 -2.22
CA ASN A 40 10.29 -3.95 -2.45
C ASN A 40 9.85 -2.63 -1.77
N ALA A 41 10.78 -1.85 -1.22
CA ALA A 41 10.48 -0.62 -0.51
C ALA A 41 9.60 0.36 -1.34
N VAL A 42 9.79 0.37 -2.66
CA VAL A 42 8.96 1.15 -3.60
C VAL A 42 7.47 0.78 -3.50
N LEU A 43 7.18 -0.51 -3.46
CA LEU A 43 5.82 -1.05 -3.44
C LEU A 43 5.24 -1.02 -2.02
N TYR A 44 6.06 -1.26 -0.99
CA TYR A 44 5.66 -1.16 0.41
C TYR A 44 5.20 0.26 0.75
N PHE A 45 5.93 1.28 0.30
CA PHE A 45 5.61 2.69 0.55
C PHE A 45 4.76 3.35 -0.55
N ASN A 46 4.35 2.62 -1.60
CA ASN A 46 3.59 3.16 -2.74
C ASN A 46 4.22 4.45 -3.32
N ILE A 47 5.55 4.42 -3.47
CA ILE A 47 6.33 5.58 -3.92
C ILE A 47 5.91 6.01 -5.34
N ASP A 48 5.45 5.07 -6.15
CA ASP A 48 4.87 5.29 -7.48
C ASP A 48 3.60 6.17 -7.43
N VAL A 49 2.67 5.86 -6.51
CA VAL A 49 1.44 6.64 -6.31
C VAL A 49 1.76 8.04 -5.80
N ILE A 50 2.68 8.15 -4.84
CA ILE A 50 3.12 9.45 -4.30
C ILE A 50 3.77 10.30 -5.41
N ALA A 51 4.64 9.70 -6.22
CA ALA A 51 5.29 10.40 -7.33
C ALA A 51 4.27 10.90 -8.36
N PHE A 52 3.25 10.10 -8.69
CA PHE A 52 2.17 10.51 -9.60
C PHE A 52 1.37 11.70 -9.05
N ILE A 53 1.01 11.68 -7.76
CA ILE A 53 0.30 12.80 -7.10
C ILE A 53 1.17 14.06 -7.10
N LEU A 54 2.45 13.96 -6.77
CA LEU A 54 3.35 15.12 -6.76
C LEU A 54 3.54 15.71 -8.16
N LEU A 55 3.68 14.85 -9.18
CA LEU A 55 3.81 15.29 -10.56
C LEU A 55 2.55 16.04 -11.03
N THR A 56 1.37 15.47 -10.78
CA THR A 56 0.09 16.10 -11.15
C THR A 56 -0.11 17.44 -10.44
N MET A 57 0.19 17.53 -9.14
CA MET A 57 0.16 18.80 -8.40
C MET A 57 1.15 19.84 -8.95
N CYS A 58 2.35 19.42 -9.35
CA CYS A 58 3.35 20.30 -9.95
C CYS A 58 2.88 20.83 -11.33
N LEU A 59 2.30 19.97 -12.16
CA LEU A 59 1.74 20.38 -13.45
C LEU A 59 0.57 21.35 -13.31
N LEU A 60 -0.34 21.10 -12.36
CA LEU A 60 -1.46 22.00 -12.09
C LEU A 60 -0.97 23.36 -11.58
N SER A 61 -0.02 23.38 -10.64
CA SER A 61 0.49 24.65 -10.09
C SER A 61 1.22 25.48 -11.16
N THR A 62 2.02 24.86 -12.02
CA THR A 62 2.69 25.54 -13.14
C THR A 62 1.67 26.05 -14.18
N GLY A 63 0.63 25.28 -14.49
CA GLY A 63 -0.46 25.71 -15.36
C GLY A 63 -1.18 26.94 -14.83
N VAL A 64 -1.56 26.93 -13.54
CA VAL A 64 -2.19 28.07 -12.86
C VAL A 64 -1.25 29.28 -12.85
N ALA A 65 0.03 29.11 -12.50
CA ALA A 65 0.99 30.21 -12.49
C ALA A 65 1.15 30.85 -13.87
N LYS A 66 1.26 30.04 -14.93
CA LYS A 66 1.32 30.54 -16.32
C LYS A 66 0.05 31.28 -16.71
N LEU A 67 -1.12 30.78 -16.33
CA LEU A 67 -2.41 31.42 -16.58
C LEU A 67 -2.49 32.79 -15.89
N LEU A 68 -2.12 32.87 -14.60
CA LEU A 68 -2.09 34.13 -13.85
C LEU A 68 -1.12 35.14 -14.47
N LEU A 69 0.07 34.69 -14.90
CA LEU A 69 1.03 35.54 -15.59
C LEU A 69 0.50 36.03 -16.94
N ALA A 70 -0.21 35.19 -17.69
CA ALA A 70 -0.83 35.56 -18.96
C ALA A 70 -1.94 36.62 -18.77
N ILE A 71 -2.80 36.44 -17.76
CA ILE A 71 -3.86 37.41 -17.40
C ILE A 71 -3.22 38.74 -16.98
N ARG A 72 -2.22 38.72 -16.11
CA ARG A 72 -1.47 39.92 -15.69
C ARG A 72 -0.88 40.67 -16.88
N ARG A 73 -0.25 39.95 -17.82
CA ARG A 73 0.31 40.54 -19.04
C ARG A 73 -0.77 41.22 -19.89
N ARG A 74 -1.92 40.59 -20.08
CA ARG A 74 -3.04 41.18 -20.83
C ARG A 74 -3.54 42.47 -20.18
N TYR A 75 -3.73 42.46 -18.86
CA TYR A 75 -4.18 43.64 -18.13
C TYR A 75 -3.20 44.82 -18.24
N ILE A 76 -1.88 44.56 -18.17
CA ILE A 76 -0.86 45.59 -18.32
C ILE A 76 -0.91 46.21 -19.73
N ILE A 77 -1.05 45.38 -20.77
CA ILE A 77 -1.12 45.84 -22.16
C ILE A 77 -2.37 46.71 -22.39
N GLU A 78 -3.52 46.29 -21.87
CA GLU A 78 -4.76 47.07 -21.99
C GLU A 78 -4.64 48.42 -21.28
N LYS A 79 -4.06 48.44 -20.08
CA LYS A 79 -3.81 49.69 -19.33
C LYS A 79 -2.87 50.64 -20.09
N MET A 80 -1.84 50.12 -20.76
CA MET A 80 -0.92 50.92 -21.57
C MET A 80 -1.58 51.55 -22.81
N LYS A 81 -2.70 50.98 -23.30
CA LYS A 81 -3.41 51.47 -24.48
C LYS A 81 -4.41 52.60 -24.16
N GLN A 82 -4.82 52.73 -22.90
CA GLN A 82 -5.78 53.73 -22.43
C GLN A 82 -5.15 55.04 -21.93
N ASN A 83 -3.82 55.10 -21.83
CA ASN A 83 -3.06 56.24 -21.32
C ASN A 83 -2.22 56.85 -22.45
#